data_AF-A0A699R776-F1
#
_entry.id   AF-A0A699R776-F1
#
_cell.length_a   1.000
_cell.length_b   1.000
_cell.length_c   1.000
_cell.angle_alpha   90.00
_cell.angle_beta   90.00
_cell.angle_gamma   90.00
#
_symmetry.space_group_name_H-M   'P 1'
#
loop_
_entity.id
_entity.type
_entity.pdbx_description
1 polymer ?
#
loop_
_entity_poly.entity_id
_entity_poly.type
_entity_poly.pdbx_seq_one_letter_code
_entity_poly.pdbx_strand_id
1 'polypeptide(L)'
;MFSKPRRRLAWKLTDIKGIDPEICSHKILLEEEHSPKVQSQRRVNPKIHDVIKKELEKLLDAGLIYPISDSPWVSLIHCVPKKGGMTVIKNDENELIPTHLVMSCRVCIDYRKLNEAKRKDHFPLPFMDQMLERLAGNEYYCFLDGFSG
;
A
#
# COMPACT_ATOMS: atom_id res chain seq x y z
N MET A 1 5.56 -3.78 -29.01
CA MET A 1 5.18 -4.87 -28.06
C MET A 1 3.96 -4.55 -27.20
N PHE A 2 3.53 -3.29 -27.03
CA PHE A 2 2.17 -3.02 -26.49
C PHE A 2 1.45 -1.96 -27.32
N SER A 3 0.78 -2.38 -28.41
CA SER A 3 -0.31 -1.58 -28.99
C SER A 3 -1.53 -1.70 -28.08
N LYS A 4 -1.54 -0.91 -26.99
CA LYS A 4 -2.69 -0.57 -26.14
C LYS A 4 -3.77 -1.67 -25.97
N PRO A 5 -3.56 -2.73 -25.16
CA PRO A 5 -4.67 -3.27 -24.40
C PRO A 5 -4.93 -2.30 -23.22
N ARG A 6 -5.50 -1.13 -23.53
CA ARG A 6 -5.76 -0.02 -22.58
C ARG A 6 -6.63 -0.42 -21.37
N ARG A 7 -7.20 -1.62 -21.36
CA ARG A 7 -8.16 -2.08 -20.35
C ARG A 7 -7.57 -2.94 -19.24
N ARG A 8 -6.33 -3.47 -19.38
CA ARG A 8 -5.77 -4.46 -18.43
C ARG A 8 -4.51 -4.00 -17.69
N LEU A 9 -3.86 -2.94 -18.16
CA LEU A 9 -2.67 -2.38 -17.52
C LEU A 9 -3.05 -1.09 -16.80
N ALA A 10 -2.70 -1.00 -15.53
CA ALA A 10 -2.82 0.24 -14.76
C ALA A 10 -1.52 1.04 -14.86
N TRP A 11 -1.62 2.28 -15.33
CA TRP A 11 -0.49 3.23 -15.37
C TRP A 11 -0.68 4.35 -14.34
N LYS A 12 -1.93 4.58 -13.95
CA LYS A 12 -2.36 5.52 -12.92
C LYS A 12 -3.24 4.81 -11.91
N LEU A 13 -3.36 5.40 -10.72
CA LEU A 13 -4.23 4.89 -9.65
C LEU A 13 -5.69 4.73 -10.10
N THR A 14 -6.18 5.66 -10.94
CA THR A 14 -7.52 5.64 -11.52
C THR A 14 -7.76 4.53 -12.54
N ASP A 15 -6.69 3.91 -13.05
CA ASP A 15 -6.81 2.80 -14.01
C ASP A 15 -7.10 1.46 -13.30
N ILE A 16 -6.93 1.41 -11.97
CA ILE A 16 -7.22 0.23 -11.15
C ILE A 16 -8.74 0.09 -11.04
N LYS A 17 -9.33 -0.66 -11.97
CA LYS A 17 -10.72 -1.09 -11.86
C LYS A 17 -10.77 -2.29 -10.91
N GLY A 18 -11.28 -2.06 -9.70
CA GLY A 18 -11.58 -3.15 -8.77
C GLY A 18 -12.58 -4.15 -9.35
N ILE A 19 -12.74 -5.28 -8.68
CA ILE A 19 -13.82 -6.23 -8.98
C ILE A 19 -15.13 -5.62 -8.46
N ASP A 20 -16.20 -5.76 -9.24
CA ASP A 20 -17.53 -5.32 -8.82
C ASP A 20 -17.94 -6.04 -7.52
N PRO A 21 -18.31 -5.32 -6.45
CA PRO A 21 -18.77 -5.92 -5.20
C PRO A 21 -19.95 -6.88 -5.37
N GLU A 22 -20.79 -6.71 -6.40
CA GLU A 22 -21.87 -7.65 -6.71
C GLU A 22 -21.36 -9.02 -7.20
N ILE A 23 -20.19 -9.03 -7.84
CA ILE A 23 -19.55 -10.27 -8.34
C ILE A 23 -18.84 -10.98 -7.20
N CYS A 24 -18.09 -10.25 -6.38
CA CYS A 24 -17.32 -10.84 -5.29
C CYS A 24 -17.04 -9.80 -4.20
N SER A 25 -17.44 -10.13 -2.98
CA SER A 25 -17.09 -9.38 -1.77
C SER A 25 -16.29 -10.27 -0.83
N HIS A 26 -15.16 -9.79 -0.33
CA HIS A 26 -14.42 -10.48 0.71
C HIS A 26 -14.95 -10.09 2.10
N LYS A 27 -15.27 -11.09 2.92
CA LYS A 27 -15.68 -10.89 4.31
C LYS A 27 -14.55 -11.31 5.24
N ILE A 28 -14.01 -10.35 5.99
CA ILE A 28 -13.02 -10.62 7.04
C ILE A 28 -13.76 -11.21 8.24
N LEU A 29 -13.41 -12.45 8.61
CA LEU A 29 -13.98 -13.13 9.77
C LEU A 29 -13.18 -12.75 11.04
N LEU A 30 -13.89 -12.48 12.13
CA LEU A 30 -13.31 -12.20 13.44
C LEU A 30 -13.41 -13.43 14.35
N GLU A 31 -12.51 -13.54 15.31
CA GLU A 31 -12.62 -14.49 16.43
C GLU A 31 -13.80 -14.10 17.34
N GLU A 32 -14.52 -15.07 17.88
CA GLU A 32 -15.82 -14.87 18.54
C GLU A 32 -15.76 -13.94 19.77
N GLU A 33 -14.61 -13.85 20.45
CA GLU A 33 -14.46 -13.09 21.70
C GLU A 33 -13.81 -11.71 21.54
N HIS A 34 -13.61 -11.22 20.31
CA HIS A 34 -12.89 -9.95 20.11
C HIS A 34 -13.82 -8.73 20.05
N SER A 35 -13.60 -7.78 20.96
CA SER A 35 -14.24 -6.47 20.92
C SER A 35 -13.53 -5.50 19.95
N PRO A 36 -14.28 -4.55 19.35
CA PRO A 36 -13.69 -3.51 18.51
C PRO A 36 -12.65 -2.66 19.26
N LYS A 37 -11.54 -2.35 18.58
CA LYS A 37 -10.47 -1.52 19.13
C LYS A 37 -10.39 -0.18 18.41
N VAL A 38 -10.54 0.90 19.18
CA VAL A 38 -10.34 2.28 18.73
C VAL A 38 -8.96 2.75 19.20
N GLN A 39 -8.06 3.04 18.27
CA GLN A 39 -6.77 3.66 18.56
C GLN A 39 -6.87 5.17 18.42
N SER A 40 -6.38 5.91 19.42
CA SER A 40 -6.26 7.36 19.31
C SER A 40 -5.16 7.74 18.32
N GLN A 41 -5.45 8.75 17.50
CA GLN A 41 -4.46 9.28 16.56
C GLN A 41 -3.31 9.94 17.32
N ARG A 42 -2.08 9.61 16.93
CA ARG A 42 -0.88 10.23 17.52
C ARG A 42 -0.64 11.61 16.91
N ARG A 43 -0.01 12.49 17.71
CA ARG A 43 0.50 13.77 17.20
C ARG A 43 1.57 13.48 16.14
N VAL A 44 1.43 14.09 14.98
CA VAL A 44 2.38 14.03 13.87
C VAL A 44 2.91 15.43 13.58
N ASN A 45 4.13 15.50 13.02
CA ASN A 45 4.70 16.76 12.55
C ASN A 45 3.78 17.36 11.45
N PRO A 46 3.48 18.67 11.46
CA PRO A 46 2.66 19.32 10.42
C PRO A 46 3.09 18.97 8.99
N LYS A 47 4.40 18.91 8.70
CA LYS A 47 4.89 18.54 7.36
C LYS A 47 4.48 17.13 6.93
N ILE A 48 4.48 16.19 7.88
CA ILE A 48 4.08 14.80 7.64
C ILE A 48 2.56 14.71 7.52
N HIS A 49 1.83 15.49 8.31
CA HIS A 49 0.38 15.59 8.23
C HIS A 49 -0.08 16.02 6.83
N ASP A 50 0.56 17.04 6.24
CA ASP A 50 0.23 17.52 4.89
C ASP A 50 0.46 16.45 3.82
N VAL A 51 1.54 15.66 3.96
CA VAL A 51 1.81 14.52 3.08
C VAL A 51 0.73 13.45 3.21
N ILE A 52 0.35 13.09 4.44
CA ILE A 52 -0.71 12.10 4.69
C ILE A 52 -2.03 12.58 4.06
N LYS A 53 -2.40 13.84 4.30
CA LYS A 53 -3.64 14.44 3.79
C LYS A 53 -3.69 14.38 2.26
N LYS A 54 -2.61 14.79 1.58
CA LYS A 54 -2.53 14.75 0.11
C LYS A 54 -2.64 13.33 -0.44
N GLU A 55 -2.09 12.34 0.25
CA GLU A 55 -2.19 10.94 -0.18
C GLU A 55 -3.61 10.37 0.03
N LEU A 56 -4.28 10.73 1.14
CA LEU A 56 -5.68 10.37 1.38
C LEU A 56 -6.62 11.00 0.35
N GLU A 57 -6.43 12.27 0.00
CA GLU A 57 -7.20 12.96 -1.05
C GLU A 57 -7.08 12.23 -2.39
N LYS A 58 -5.87 11.82 -2.80
CA LYS A 58 -5.68 11.02 -4.02
C LYS A 58 -6.42 9.68 -3.98
N LEU A 59 -6.41 8.99 -2.84
CA LEU A 59 -7.11 7.70 -2.68
C LEU A 59 -8.63 7.88 -2.73
N LEU A 60 -9.13 8.98 -2.15
CA LEU A 60 -10.54 9.36 -2.18
C LEU A 60 -10.99 9.71 -3.60
N ASP A 61 -10.21 10.53 -4.31
CA ASP A 61 -10.46 10.90 -5.71
C ASP A 61 -10.44 9.68 -6.65
N ALA A 62 -9.61 8.68 -6.34
CA ALA A 62 -9.57 7.42 -7.08
C ALA A 62 -10.71 6.45 -6.70
N GLY A 63 -11.53 6.76 -5.68
CA GLY A 63 -12.61 5.91 -5.21
C GLY A 63 -12.16 4.64 -4.48
N LEU A 64 -10.89 4.58 -4.03
CA LEU A 64 -10.35 3.42 -3.30
C LEU A 64 -10.72 3.43 -1.82
N ILE A 65 -11.00 4.61 -1.28
CA ILE A 65 -11.50 4.81 0.09
C ILE A 65 -12.76 5.69 0.05
N TYR A 66 -13.54 5.65 1.12
CA TYR A 66 -14.73 6.47 1.30
C TYR A 66 -14.85 6.94 2.76
N PRO A 67 -15.53 8.06 3.02
CA PRO A 67 -15.73 8.55 4.38
C PRO A 67 -16.73 7.65 5.14
N ILE A 68 -16.40 7.32 6.38
CA ILE A 68 -17.29 6.65 7.34
C ILE A 68 -17.43 7.53 8.59
N SER A 69 -18.66 7.75 9.04
CA SER A 69 -18.93 8.62 10.19
C SER A 69 -18.53 7.95 11.50
N ASP A 70 -19.09 6.77 11.79
CA ASP A 70 -18.94 6.10 13.07
C ASP A 70 -18.42 4.67 12.85
N SER A 71 -17.10 4.50 12.90
CA SER A 71 -16.47 3.17 12.88
C SER A 71 -16.14 2.71 14.29
N PRO A 72 -16.58 1.52 14.72
CA PRO A 72 -16.14 0.94 15.99
C PRO A 72 -14.67 0.50 15.95
N TRP A 73 -14.05 0.46 14.76
CA TRP A 73 -12.65 0.13 14.55
C TRP A 73 -11.86 1.34 14.06
N VAL A 74 -10.78 1.68 14.75
CA VAL A 74 -9.87 2.74 14.33
C VAL A 74 -8.43 2.28 14.51
N SER A 75 -7.67 2.30 13.41
CA SER A 75 -6.23 2.01 13.39
C SER A 75 -5.42 3.28 13.17
N LEU A 76 -4.25 3.36 13.80
CA LEU A 76 -3.33 4.48 13.66
C LEU A 76 -2.75 4.56 12.24
N ILE A 77 -2.70 5.77 11.69
CA ILE A 77 -1.95 6.06 10.45
C ILE A 77 -0.50 6.42 10.80
N HIS A 78 0.44 5.77 10.12
CA HIS A 78 1.88 5.96 10.28
C HIS A 78 2.54 6.29 8.94
N CYS A 79 3.37 7.34 8.90
CA CYS A 79 4.17 7.65 7.71
C CYS A 79 5.53 6.97 7.83
N VAL A 80 5.86 6.09 6.90
CA VAL A 80 7.17 5.43 6.83
C VAL A 80 7.99 6.06 5.71
N PRO A 81 9.13 6.70 6.01
CA PRO A 81 9.97 7.26 4.95
C PRO A 81 10.46 6.10 4.06
N LYS A 82 10.32 6.23 2.73
CA LYS A 82 11.05 5.33 1.84
C LYS A 82 12.53 5.65 1.97
N LYS A 83 13.37 4.61 1.91
CA LYS A 83 14.82 4.79 1.78
C LYS A 83 15.08 5.53 0.46
N GLY A 84 15.30 6.84 0.55
CA GLY A 84 15.71 7.64 -0.60
C GLY A 84 17.13 7.29 -1.02
N GLY A 85 17.44 7.45 -2.30
CA GLY A 85 18.83 7.60 -2.72
C GLY A 85 19.41 8.86 -2.07
N MET A 86 20.64 8.77 -1.56
CA MET A 86 21.34 9.92 -1.01
C MET A 86 21.59 10.93 -2.15
N THR A 87 20.99 12.12 -2.07
CA THR A 87 21.37 13.23 -2.96
C THR A 87 22.42 14.08 -2.26
N VAL A 88 23.54 14.27 -2.92
CA VAL A 88 24.60 15.16 -2.46
C VAL A 88 24.24 16.57 -2.90
N ILE A 89 23.93 17.44 -1.94
CA ILE A 89 23.64 18.86 -2.20
C ILE A 89 24.95 19.62 -1.97
N LYS A 90 25.34 20.48 -2.91
CA LYS A 90 26.44 21.43 -2.69
C LYS A 90 25.90 22.59 -1.87
N ASN A 91 26.55 22.91 -0.75
CA ASN A 91 26.26 24.15 -0.02
C ASN A 91 26.84 25.36 -0.77
N ASP A 92 26.60 26.56 -0.24
CA ASP A 92 27.12 27.83 -0.79
C ASP A 92 28.67 27.89 -0.78
N GLU A 93 29.31 27.04 0.03
CA GLU A 93 30.77 26.85 0.12
C GLU A 93 31.28 25.68 -0.75
N ASN A 94 30.43 25.13 -1.63
CA ASN A 94 30.73 24.01 -2.52
C ASN A 94 31.05 22.66 -1.83
N GLU A 95 30.85 22.55 -0.51
CA GLU A 95 30.96 21.30 0.22
C GLU A 95 29.79 20.38 -0.12
N LEU A 96 30.13 19.11 -0.31
CA LEU A 96 29.19 18.04 -0.63
C LEU A 96 28.53 17.54 0.65
N ILE A 97 27.38 18.11 1.02
CA ILE A 97 26.61 17.63 2.17
C ILE A 97 25.68 16.51 1.70
N PRO A 98 25.87 15.26 2.18
CA PRO A 98 24.92 14.18 1.93
C PRO A 98 23.61 14.52 2.64
N THR A 99 22.62 14.99 1.89
CA THR A 99 21.34 15.41 2.45
C THR A 99 20.29 14.37 2.09
N HIS A 100 19.77 13.69 3.11
CA HIS A 100 18.61 12.81 2.95
C HIS A 100 17.38 13.67 2.63
N LEU A 101 17.12 13.92 1.35
CA LEU A 101 15.84 14.46 0.94
C LEU A 101 14.81 13.33 1.09
N VAL A 102 13.98 13.38 2.13
CA VAL A 102 12.84 12.46 2.31
C VAL A 102 11.78 12.81 1.26
N MET A 103 12.03 12.48 0.00
CA MET A 103 11.17 12.86 -1.13
C MET A 103 9.90 12.00 -1.22
N SER A 104 9.91 10.78 -0.70
CA SER A 104 8.72 9.92 -0.73
C SER A 104 8.50 9.19 0.60
N CYS A 105 7.31 9.36 1.14
CA CYS A 105 6.82 8.62 2.30
C CYS A 105 5.79 7.58 1.83
N ARG A 106 5.65 6.49 2.59
CA ARG A 106 4.50 5.58 2.49
C ARG A 106 3.55 5.90 3.64
N VAL A 107 2.29 6.13 3.32
CA VAL A 107 1.23 6.14 4.33
C VAL A 107 0.88 4.68 4.62
N CYS A 108 1.09 4.25 5.86
CA CYS A 108 0.83 2.89 6.33
C CYS A 108 -0.22 2.93 7.44
N ILE A 109 -1.06 1.90 7.52
CA ILE A 109 -2.04 1.75 8.59
C ILE A 109 -1.58 0.62 9.50
N ASP A 110 -1.56 0.87 10.81
CA ASP A 110 -1.18 -0.14 11.80
C ASP A 110 -2.35 -1.09 12.08
N TYR A 111 -2.40 -2.18 11.32
CA TYR A 111 -3.41 -3.22 11.48
C TYR A 111 -3.10 -4.23 12.58
N ARG A 112 -2.03 -4.11 13.37
CA ARG A 112 -1.66 -5.17 14.35
C ARG A 112 -2.81 -5.57 15.26
N LYS A 113 -3.55 -4.59 15.79
CA LYS A 113 -4.73 -4.82 16.65
C LYS A 113 -5.91 -5.50 15.92
N LEU A 114 -6.16 -5.15 14.67
CA LEU A 114 -7.17 -5.80 13.83
C LEU A 114 -6.73 -7.22 13.45
N ASN A 115 -5.45 -7.38 13.15
CA ASN A 115 -4.78 -8.64 12.86
C ASN A 115 -4.72 -9.56 14.09
N GLU A 116 -4.88 -9.09 15.32
CA GLU A 116 -5.08 -10.00 16.45
C GLU A 116 -6.51 -10.56 16.47
N ALA A 117 -7.49 -9.75 16.06
CA ALA A 117 -8.92 -10.07 16.13
C ALA A 117 -9.45 -10.90 14.96
N LYS A 118 -8.82 -10.85 13.77
CA LYS A 118 -9.23 -11.69 12.64
C LYS A 118 -8.95 -13.19 12.86
N ARG A 119 -9.72 -14.03 12.20
CA ARG A 119 -9.38 -15.45 11.98
C ARG A 119 -8.30 -15.54 10.91
N LYS A 120 -7.35 -16.47 11.07
CA LYS A 120 -6.31 -16.70 10.06
C LYS A 120 -6.85 -17.64 8.99
N ASP A 121 -6.84 -17.18 7.74
CA ASP A 121 -7.16 -18.04 6.60
C ASP A 121 -5.96 -18.90 6.22
N HIS A 122 -6.23 -20.18 5.90
CA HIS A 122 -5.22 -21.13 5.43
C HIS A 122 -5.24 -21.20 3.90
N PHE A 123 -4.78 -20.14 3.24
CA PHE A 123 -4.51 -20.15 1.80
C PHE A 123 -3.00 -20.26 1.58
N PRO A 124 -2.47 -21.44 1.21
CA PRO A 124 -1.04 -21.60 0.99
C PRO A 124 -0.63 -20.79 -0.24
N LEU A 125 0.33 -19.89 -0.05
CA LEU A 125 1.04 -19.32 -1.18
C LEU A 125 2.00 -20.38 -1.75
N PRO A 126 2.10 -20.55 -3.08
CA PRO A 126 3.05 -21.47 -3.66
C PRO A 126 4.48 -21.06 -3.30
N PHE A 127 5.34 -22.04 -3.05
CA PHE A 127 6.76 -21.77 -2.84
C PHE A 127 7.43 -21.33 -4.14
N MET A 128 8.41 -20.42 -4.05
CA MET A 128 9.11 -19.92 -5.24
C MET A 128 9.78 -21.04 -6.03
N ASP A 129 10.38 -22.03 -5.34
CA ASP A 129 11.07 -23.14 -5.99
C ASP A 129 10.12 -23.97 -6.89
N GLN A 130 8.89 -24.21 -6.42
CA GLN A 130 7.86 -24.89 -7.22
C GLN A 130 7.46 -24.09 -8.46
N MET A 131 7.47 -22.75 -8.37
CA MET A 131 7.22 -21.90 -9.53
C MET A 131 8.40 -21.95 -10.52
N LEU A 132 9.64 -21.93 -10.02
CA LEU A 132 10.86 -21.97 -10.83
C LEU A 132 11.02 -23.31 -11.56
N GLU A 133 10.72 -24.44 -10.90
CA GLU A 133 10.73 -25.76 -11.53
C GLU A 133 9.74 -25.85 -12.69
N ARG A 134 8.54 -25.28 -12.55
CA ARG A 134 7.55 -25.23 -13.64
C ARG A 134 7.96 -24.31 -14.79
N LEU A 135 8.77 -23.30 -14.50
CA LEU A 135 9.29 -22.39 -15.51
C LEU A 135 10.47 -23.01 -16.26
N ALA A 136 11.26 -23.89 -15.64
CA ALA A 136 12.42 -24.51 -16.25
C ALA A 136 12.10 -25.19 -17.61
N GLY A 137 12.97 -24.94 -18.60
CA GLY A 137 12.82 -25.48 -19.95
C GLY A 137 12.08 -24.59 -20.95
N ASN A 138 11.53 -23.44 -20.52
CA ASN A 138 10.99 -22.44 -21.45
C ASN A 138 12.10 -21.50 -21.95
N GLU A 139 12.04 -21.07 -23.22
CA GLU A 139 13.02 -20.17 -23.84
C GLU A 139 12.74 -18.68 -23.57
N TYR A 140 11.49 -18.33 -23.28
CA TYR A 140 11.04 -16.94 -23.12
C TYR A 140 10.18 -16.78 -21.87
N TYR A 141 10.39 -15.67 -21.14
CA TYR A 141 9.65 -15.33 -19.93
C TYR A 141 9.19 -13.88 -19.95
N CYS A 142 8.05 -13.60 -19.31
CA CYS A 142 7.51 -12.26 -19.12
C CYS A 142 7.12 -12.09 -17.65
N PHE A 143 7.54 -10.98 -17.05
CA PHE A 143 7.17 -10.61 -15.69
C PHE A 143 6.14 -9.48 -15.74
N LEU A 144 5.08 -9.63 -14.96
CA LEU A 144 4.07 -8.61 -14.73
C LEU A 144 3.92 -8.46 -13.22
N ASP A 145 3.86 -7.22 -12.76
CA ASP A 145 3.66 -6.89 -11.34
C ASP A 145 2.36 -6.09 -11.16
N GLY A 146 1.77 -6.22 -9.98
CA GLY A 146 0.61 -5.43 -9.59
C GLY A 146 1.00 -3.96 -9.44
N PHE A 147 0.19 -3.05 -9.99
CA PHE A 147 0.46 -1.61 -9.87
C PHE A 147 0.46 -1.13 -8.41
N SER A 148 -0.36 -1.75 -7.57
CA SER A 148 -0.45 -1.49 -6.13
C SER A 148 -0.27 -2.80 -5.38
N GLY A 149 0.71 -2.84 -4.48
CA GLY A 149 0.98 -3.93 -3.55
C GLY A 149 1.19 -3.40 -2.14
#